data_AF-A0A3C0K9N4-F1
#
_entry.id   AF-A0A3C0K9N4-F1
#
_cell.length_a   1.000
_cell.length_b   1.000
_cell.length_c   1.000
_cell.angle_alpha   90.00
_cell.angle_beta   90.00
_cell.angle_gamma   90.00
#
_symmetry.space_group_name_H-M   'P 1'
#
loop_
_entity.id
_entity.type
_entity.pdbx_description
1 polymer ?
#
loop_
_entity_poly.entity_id
_entity_poly.type
_entity_poly.pdbx_seq_one_letter_code
_entity_poly.pdbx_strand_id
1 'polypeptide(L)' 'VLESAQRDHLATEGIARALGELDERSRRIVTERWLQVNDDGSGGKTLHQLAAEYGVSAERIRQIEVAAMKKMRKALASFA' A
#
# COMPACT_ATOMS: atom_id res chain seq x y z
N VAL A 1 16.18 22.98 -5.98
CA VAL A 1 14.97 22.65 -6.79
C VAL A 1 15.16 21.36 -7.59
N LEU A 2 16.29 21.18 -8.30
CA LEU A 2 16.60 19.93 -9.04
C LEU A 2 16.67 18.66 -8.17
N GLU A 3 17.24 18.72 -6.96
CA GLU A 3 17.31 17.57 -6.05
C GLU A 3 15.95 17.08 -5.54
N SER A 4 14.97 17.98 -5.42
CA SER A 4 13.62 17.63 -4.97
C SER A 4 12.90 16.81 -6.02
N ALA A 5 12.91 17.27 -7.28
CA ALA A 5 12.27 16.58 -8.40
C ALA A 5 12.89 15.19 -8.66
N GLN A 6 14.20 15.04 -8.46
CA GLN A 6 14.89 13.77 -8.61
C GLN A 6 14.54 12.78 -7.49
N ARG A 7 14.38 13.27 -6.24
CA ARG A 7 13.85 12.47 -5.13
C ARG A 7 12.40 12.08 -5.35
N ASP A 8 11.56 12.97 -5.86
CA ASP A 8 10.16 12.67 -6.14
C ASP A 8 10.02 11.60 -7.24
N HIS A 9 10.85 11.66 -8.29
CA HIS A 9 10.88 10.64 -9.33
C HIS A 9 11.35 9.27 -8.80
N LEU A 10 12.43 9.24 -8.04
CA LEU A 10 12.94 8.01 -7.41
C LEU A 10 11.93 7.43 -6.41
N ALA A 11 11.24 8.28 -5.66
CA ALA A 11 10.16 7.86 -4.77
C ALA A 11 8.99 7.25 -5.56
N THR A 12 8.60 7.87 -6.68
CA THR A 12 7.50 7.39 -7.52
C THR A 12 7.82 6.04 -8.18
N GLU A 13 9.01 5.90 -8.77
CA GLU A 13 9.44 4.63 -9.39
C GLU A 13 9.70 3.53 -8.37
N GLY A 14 10.28 3.87 -7.21
CA GLY A 14 10.50 2.95 -6.11
C GLY A 14 9.19 2.41 -5.55
N ILE A 15 8.16 3.26 -5.41
CA ILE A 15 6.83 2.86 -4.96
C ILE A 15 6.16 1.95 -6.00
N ALA A 16 6.23 2.29 -7.29
CA ALA A 16 5.65 1.47 -8.36
C ALA A 16 6.26 0.05 -8.40
N ARG A 17 7.58 -0.08 -8.26
CA ARG A 17 8.25 -1.38 -8.14
C ARG A 17 7.89 -2.12 -6.86
N ALA A 18 7.89 -1.43 -5.72
CA ALA A 18 7.51 -2.01 -4.44
C ALA A 18 6.08 -2.56 -4.44
N LEU A 19 5.14 -1.88 -5.13
CA LEU A 19 3.78 -2.36 -5.37
C LEU A 19 3.74 -3.58 -6.29
N GLY A 20 4.71 -3.71 -7.22
CA GLY A 20 4.87 -4.89 -8.08
C GLY A 20 5.36 -6.14 -7.34
N GLU A 21 6.07 -5.99 -6.22
CA GLU A 21 6.50 -7.13 -5.37
C GLU A 21 5.42 -7.63 -4.40
N LEU A 22 4.30 -6.91 -4.30
CA LEU A 22 3.15 -7.34 -3.52
C LEU A 22 2.31 -8.32 -4.32
N ASP A 23 1.88 -9.40 -3.66
CA ASP A 23 0.80 -10.25 -4.16
C ASP A 23 -0.45 -9.41 -4.45
N GLU A 24 -1.21 -9.84 -5.47
CA GLU A 24 -2.38 -9.13 -5.97
C GLU A 24 -3.38 -8.74 -4.86
N ARG A 25 -3.62 -9.66 -3.92
CA ARG A 25 -4.49 -9.44 -2.76
C ARG A 25 -3.97 -8.33 -1.85
N SER A 26 -2.67 -8.35 -1.55
CA SER A 26 -2.00 -7.37 -0.70
C SER A 26 -2.00 -5.99 -1.34
N ARG A 27 -1.67 -5.92 -2.64
CA ARG A 27 -1.71 -4.71 -3.44
C ARG A 27 -3.11 -4.10 -3.43
N ARG A 28 -4.15 -4.91 -3.68
CA ARG A 28 -5.54 -4.44 -3.66
C ARG A 28 -5.97 -3.93 -2.29
N ILE A 29 -5.62 -4.61 -1.19
CA ILE A 29 -5.91 -4.14 0.17
C ILE A 29 -5.25 -2.78 0.46
N VAL A 30 -3.98 -2.60 0.09
CA VAL A 30 -3.29 -1.31 0.29
C VAL A 30 -3.89 -0.23 -0.60
N THR A 31 -4.15 -0.51 -1.88
CA THR A 31 -4.79 0.45 -2.80
C THR A 31 -6.17 0.88 -2.32
N GLU A 32 -7.06 -0.05 -1.96
CA GLU A 32 -8.43 0.26 -1.50
C GLU A 32 -8.44 0.97 -0.14
N ARG A 33 -7.40 0.83 0.68
CA ARG A 33 -7.30 1.47 2.01
C ARG A 33 -6.54 2.78 2.04
N TRP A 34 -5.58 2.98 1.15
CA TRP A 34 -4.70 4.17 1.14
C TRP A 34 -4.99 5.10 -0.04
N LEU A 35 -5.28 4.55 -1.23
CA LEU A 35 -5.50 5.35 -2.45
C LEU A 35 -6.95 5.78 -2.64
N GLN A 36 -7.92 5.13 -1.99
CA GLN A 36 -9.32 5.56 -1.98
C GLN A 36 -9.68 6.46 -0.79
N VAL A 37 -8.72 6.84 0.04
CA VAL A 37 -8.96 7.80 1.12
C VAL A 37 -9.11 9.18 0.50
N ASN A 38 -10.29 9.78 0.67
CA ASN A 38 -10.52 11.19 0.37
C ASN A 38 -9.71 12.06 1.34
N ASP A 39 -9.50 13.33 0.99
CA ASP A 39 -8.71 14.30 1.78
C ASP A 39 -9.14 14.46 3.25
N ASP A 40 -10.36 14.06 3.61
CA ASP A 40 -10.89 14.10 4.99
C ASP A 40 -10.59 12.84 5.81
N GLY A 41 -9.81 11.89 5.27
CA GLY A 41 -9.54 10.60 5.91
C GLY A 41 -10.68 9.60 5.78
N SER A 42 -11.78 9.96 5.11
CA SER A 42 -12.90 9.07 4.80
C SER A 42 -12.75 8.54 3.37
N GLY A 43 -13.25 7.34 3.05
CA GLY A 43 -13.29 6.85 1.67
C GLY A 43 -12.49 5.59 1.37
N GLY A 44 -11.54 5.21 2.22
CA GLY A 44 -10.91 3.88 2.13
C GLY A 44 -11.86 2.79 2.61
N LYS A 45 -11.91 1.63 1.92
CA LYS A 45 -12.67 0.48 2.43
C LYS A 45 -12.18 0.12 3.83
N THR A 46 -13.11 -0.01 4.77
CA THR A 46 -12.80 -0.43 6.13
C THR A 46 -12.26 -1.86 6.14
N LEU A 47 -11.50 -2.22 7.18
CA LEU A 47 -11.02 -3.60 7.36
C LEU A 47 -12.18 -4.60 7.32
N HIS A 48 -13.35 -4.23 7.85
CA HIS A 48 -14.55 -5.06 7.88
C HIS A 48 -15.16 -5.28 6.49
N GLN A 49 -15.17 -4.25 5.63
CA GLN A 49 -15.66 -4.37 4.26
C GLN A 49 -14.75 -5.27 3.42
N LEU A 50 -13.42 -5.09 3.52
CA LEU A 50 -12.47 -5.96 2.85
C LEU A 50 -12.53 -7.39 3.38
N ALA A 51 -12.68 -7.56 4.70
CA ALA A 51 -12.88 -8.85 5.34
C ALA A 51 -14.11 -9.59 4.77
N ALA A 52 -15.23 -8.89 4.65
CA ALA A 52 -16.46 -9.42 4.05
C ALA A 52 -16.27 -9.79 2.57
N GLU A 53 -15.64 -8.93 1.76
CA GLU A 53 -15.37 -9.18 0.33
C GLU A 53 -14.46 -10.39 0.11
N TYR A 54 -13.44 -10.53 0.95
CA TYR A 54 -12.45 -11.61 0.84
C TYR A 54 -12.82 -12.87 1.62
N GLY A 55 -13.93 -12.87 2.35
CA GLY A 55 -14.36 -13.99 3.20
C GLY A 55 -13.39 -14.32 4.33
N VAL A 56 -12.67 -13.33 4.86
CA VAL A 56 -11.67 -13.49 5.93
C VAL A 56 -11.99 -12.58 7.11
N SER A 57 -11.29 -12.72 8.24
CA SER A 57 -11.47 -11.80 9.37
C SER A 57 -10.82 -10.43 9.12
N ALA A 58 -11.33 -9.38 9.78
CA ALA A 58 -10.73 -8.05 9.75
C ALA A 58 -9.27 -8.05 10.24
N GLU A 59 -8.97 -8.88 11.23
CA GLU A 59 -7.59 -9.10 11.71
C GLU A 59 -6.70 -9.73 10.63
N ARG A 60 -7.23 -10.65 9.82
CA ARG A 60 -6.48 -11.20 8.69
C ARG A 60 -6.16 -10.13 7.65
N ILE A 61 -7.08 -9.24 7.33
CA ILE A 61 -6.82 -8.08 6.44
C ILE A 61 -5.73 -7.19 7.04
N ARG A 62 -5.80 -6.90 8.34
CA ARG A 62 -4.78 -6.11 9.05
C ARG A 62 -3.39 -6.75 8.96
N GLN A 63 -3.29 -8.06 9.13
CA GLN A 63 -2.03 -8.80 9.00
C GLN A 63 -1.47 -8.70 7.58
N ILE A 64 -2.32 -8.83 6.56
CA ILE A 64 -1.93 -8.68 5.16
C ILE A 64 -1.42 -7.26 4.90
N GLU A 65 -2.12 -6.24 5.39
CA GLU A 65 -1.70 -4.83 5.30
C GLU A 65 -0.32 -4.61 5.92
N VAL A 66 -0.10 -5.07 7.15
CA VAL A 66 1.20 -4.93 7.84
C VAL A 66 2.31 -5.66 7.08
N ALA A 67 2.04 -6.86 6.58
CA ALA A 67 3.00 -7.63 5.77
C ALA A 67 3.33 -6.91 4.46
N ALA A 68 2.32 -6.34 3.79
CA ALA A 68 2.47 -5.56 2.56
C ALA A 68 3.34 -4.32 2.80
N MET A 69 3.04 -3.54 3.83
CA MET A 69 3.83 -2.37 4.22
C MET A 69 5.28 -2.72 4.58
N LYS A 70 5.49 -3.87 5.24
CA LYS A 70 6.84 -4.37 5.54
C LYS A 70 7.59 -4.73 4.27
N LYS A 71 6.95 -5.40 3.30
CA LYS A 71 7.55 -5.68 1.98
C LYS A 71 7.88 -4.40 1.23
N MET A 72 6.95 -3.44 1.17
CA MET A 72 7.17 -2.16 0.49
C MET A 72 8.36 -1.39 1.07
N ARG A 73 8.45 -1.28 2.40
CA ARG A 73 9.60 -0.65 3.06
C ARG A 73 10.91 -1.36 2.73
N LYS A 74 10.92 -2.69 2.67
CA LYS A 74 12.11 -3.47 2.31
C LYS A 74 12.52 -3.24 0.85
N ALA A 75 11.56 -3.24 -0.07
CA ALA A 75 11.80 -2.95 -1.48
C ALA A 75 12.39 -1.54 -1.62
N LEU A 76 11.75 -0.52 -1.04
CA LEU A 76 12.24 0.86 -1.05
C LEU A 76 13.64 1.00 -0.43
N ALA A 77 13.92 0.33 0.69
CA ALA A 77 15.24 0.32 1.31
C ALA A 77 16.31 -0.42 0.49
N SER A 78 15.91 -1.33 -0.39
CA SER A 78 16.83 -1.99 -1.34
C SER A 78 17.13 -1.11 -2.56
N PHE A 79 16.35 -0.05 -2.79
CA PHE A 79 16.55 0.93 -3.87
C PHE A 79 17.24 2.22 -3.41
N ALA A 80 17.40 2.42 -2.10
CA ALA A 80 18.13 3.53 -1.48
C ALA A 80 19.60 3.17 -1.26
#